data_AF-A0A392PHC0-F1
#
_entry.id   AF-A0A392PHC0-F1
#
_cell.length_a   1.000
_cell.length_b   1.000
_cell.length_c   1.000
_cell.angle_alpha   90.00
_cell.angle_beta   90.00
_cell.angle_gamma   90.00
#
_symmetry.space_group_name_H-M   'P 1'
#
loop_
_entity.id
_entity.type
_entity.pdbx_description
1 polymer ?
#
loop_
_entity_poly.entity_id
_entity_poly.type
_entity_poly.pdbx_seq_one_letter_code
_entity_poly.pdbx_strand_id
1 'polypeptide(L)'
;MLKLESDSCFTVNAHLENVVEVLVHHFIYSAEKSMEIDHHLYEFGSVEYHIQSQASNPLVAYLSLSIPPLCHGILPNKLSPYTIEKIKGICPNLVEIEEPAREGFQLTLKLNLDQIPRNK
;
A
#
# COMPACT_ATOMS: atom_id res chain seq x y z
N MET A 1 -27.22 12.22 5.41
CA MET A 1 -25.89 12.80 5.13
C MET A 1 -24.77 11.89 5.63
N LEU A 2 -24.77 11.49 6.91
CA LEU A 2 -23.75 10.61 7.52
C LEU A 2 -23.53 9.24 6.84
N LYS A 3 -24.54 8.67 6.16
CA LYS A 3 -24.45 7.33 5.56
C LYS A 3 -23.53 7.29 4.33
N LEU A 4 -23.54 8.33 3.51
CA LEU A 4 -22.70 8.45 2.31
C LEU A 4 -21.21 8.62 2.67
N GLU A 5 -20.91 9.29 3.78
CA GLU A 5 -19.54 9.49 4.27
C GLU A 5 -18.96 8.19 4.86
N SER A 6 -19.77 7.42 5.60
CA SER A 6 -19.40 6.06 6.01
C SER A 6 -19.14 5.15 4.81
N ASP A 7 -20.03 5.14 3.81
CA ASP A 7 -19.91 4.29 2.63
C ASP A 7 -18.67 4.65 1.79
N SER A 8 -18.35 5.94 1.66
CA SER A 8 -17.14 6.41 0.98
C SER A 8 -15.87 5.91 1.66
N CYS A 9 -15.77 5.96 2.99
CA CYS A 9 -14.55 5.55 3.68
C CYS A 9 -14.37 4.03 3.79
N PHE A 10 -15.46 3.26 3.88
CA PHE A 10 -15.39 1.80 3.77
C PHE A 10 -14.85 1.37 2.40
N THR A 11 -15.20 2.11 1.34
CA THR A 11 -14.71 1.86 -0.02
C THR A 11 -13.20 2.07 -0.13
N VAL A 12 -12.66 3.11 0.52
CA VAL A 12 -11.20 3.37 0.55
C VAL A 12 -10.41 2.22 1.17
N ASN A 13 -10.89 1.64 2.27
CA ASN A 13 -10.22 0.51 2.91
C ASN A 13 -10.19 -0.72 2.00
N ALA A 14 -11.32 -1.06 1.38
CA ALA A 14 -11.37 -2.18 0.45
C ALA A 14 -10.47 -1.95 -0.77
N HIS A 15 -10.33 -0.70 -1.24
CA HIS A 15 -9.46 -0.37 -2.36
C HIS A 15 -7.98 -0.40 -1.98
N LEU A 16 -7.60 0.09 -0.78
CA LEU A 16 -6.24 -0.04 -0.26
C LEU A 16 -5.80 -1.50 -0.18
N GLU A 17 -6.68 -2.39 0.28
CA GLU A 17 -6.40 -3.84 0.32
C GLU A 17 -6.14 -4.41 -1.08
N ASN A 18 -6.96 -4.05 -2.06
CA ASN A 18 -6.78 -4.47 -3.45
C ASN A 18 -5.49 -3.92 -4.06
N VAL A 19 -5.17 -2.64 -3.80
CA VAL A 19 -3.94 -2.00 -4.29
C VAL A 19 -2.70 -2.69 -3.70
N VAL A 20 -2.71 -2.98 -2.39
CA VAL A 20 -1.63 -3.74 -1.73
C VAL A 20 -1.49 -5.13 -2.34
N GLU A 21 -2.58 -5.86 -2.54
CA GLU A 21 -2.56 -7.21 -3.13
C GLU A 21 -2.01 -7.21 -4.57
N VAL A 22 -2.45 -6.27 -5.41
CA VAL A 22 -1.96 -6.11 -6.80
C VAL A 22 -0.49 -5.75 -6.83
N LEU A 23 -0.03 -4.85 -5.96
CA LEU A 23 1.38 -4.46 -5.89
C LEU A 23 2.26 -5.61 -5.42
N VAL A 24 1.85 -6.31 -4.36
CA VAL A 24 2.56 -7.49 -3.87
C VAL A 24 2.65 -8.55 -4.98
N HIS A 25 1.55 -8.84 -5.66
CA HIS A 25 1.55 -9.77 -6.79
C HIS A 25 2.47 -9.28 -7.92
N HIS A 26 2.38 -8.01 -8.31
CA HIS A 26 3.25 -7.44 -9.33
C HIS A 26 4.72 -7.61 -8.98
N PHE A 27 5.14 -7.32 -7.75
CA PHE A 27 6.54 -7.45 -7.34
C PHE A 27 7.01 -8.90 -7.22
N ILE A 28 6.15 -9.84 -6.79
CA ILE A 28 6.49 -11.27 -6.76
C ILE A 28 6.75 -11.81 -8.16
N TYR A 29 5.88 -11.47 -9.11
CA TYR A 29 5.93 -12.00 -10.47
C TYR A 29 6.85 -11.22 -11.42
N SER A 30 7.12 -9.94 -11.13
CA SER A 30 7.97 -9.08 -11.98
C SER A 30 9.42 -8.98 -11.48
N ALA A 31 9.84 -9.84 -10.56
CA ALA A 31 11.13 -9.79 -9.84
C ALA A 31 12.40 -9.84 -10.72
N GLU A 32 12.28 -9.98 -12.04
CA GLU A 32 13.39 -10.06 -12.98
C GLU A 32 14.00 -8.71 -13.38
N LYS A 33 13.29 -7.60 -13.19
CA LYS A 33 13.80 -6.28 -13.61
C LYS A 33 13.69 -5.27 -12.49
N SER A 34 14.83 -4.77 -12.01
CA SER A 34 14.90 -3.60 -11.14
C SER A 34 14.31 -2.41 -11.90
N MET A 35 13.04 -2.12 -11.69
CA MET A 35 12.36 -1.00 -12.32
C MET A 35 12.16 0.08 -11.27
N GLU A 36 12.63 1.29 -11.60
CA GLU A 36 12.22 2.48 -10.87
C GLU A 36 10.73 2.71 -11.14
N ILE A 37 9.96 2.87 -10.07
CA ILE A 37 8.53 3.10 -10.12
C ILE A 37 8.30 4.38 -9.32
N ASP A 38 7.64 5.35 -9.95
CA ASP A 38 7.12 6.54 -9.27
C ASP A 38 5.76 6.86 -9.87
N HIS A 39 4.70 6.31 -9.28
CA HIS A 39 3.35 6.35 -9.83
C HIS A 39 2.35 6.86 -8.81
N HIS A 40 1.49 7.78 -9.27
CA HIS A 40 0.37 8.29 -8.50
C HIS A 40 -0.93 7.73 -9.08
N LEU A 41 -1.68 6.99 -8.27
CA LEU A 41 -3.00 6.51 -8.59
C LEU A 41 -4.03 7.31 -7.79
N TYR A 42 -5.02 7.87 -8.49
CA TYR A 42 -6.11 8.60 -7.85
C TYR A 42 -7.40 7.79 -7.92
N GLU A 43 -8.07 7.67 -6.79
CA GLU A 43 -9.37 7.00 -6.68
C GLU A 43 -10.48 7.97 -6.23
N PHE A 44 -11.72 7.50 -6.41
CA PHE A 44 -12.93 8.24 -6.07
C PHE A 44 -12.84 8.86 -4.67
N GLY A 45 -13.14 10.15 -4.59
CA GLY A 45 -13.09 10.91 -3.34
C GLY A 45 -11.85 11.76 -3.15
N SER A 46 -10.85 11.73 -4.04
CA SER A 46 -9.52 12.38 -3.89
C SER A 46 -8.56 11.59 -2.99
N VAL A 47 -8.72 10.26 -3.00
CA VAL A 47 -7.71 9.37 -2.44
C VAL A 47 -6.56 9.25 -3.44
N GLU A 48 -5.34 9.33 -2.94
CA GLU A 48 -4.13 9.20 -3.73
C GLU A 48 -3.26 8.08 -3.14
N TYR A 49 -2.84 7.17 -4.00
CA TYR A 49 -1.84 6.17 -3.70
C TYR A 49 -0.58 6.53 -4.47
N HIS A 50 0.49 6.76 -3.74
CA HIS A 50 1.82 7.00 -4.30
C HIS A 50 2.68 5.76 -4.13
N ILE A 51 3.02 5.13 -5.26
CA ILE A 51 3.82 3.92 -5.31
C ILE A 51 5.22 4.32 -5.78
N GLN A 52 6.22 4.06 -4.93
CA GLN A 52 7.59 4.43 -5.21
C GLN A 52 8.56 3.26 -4.99
N SER A 53 9.45 2.99 -5.95
CA SER A 53 10.61 2.12 -5.79
C SER A 53 11.79 2.72 -6.55
N GLN A 54 12.99 2.63 -5.97
CA GLN A 54 14.19 3.23 -6.54
C GLN A 54 15.04 2.17 -7.24
N ALA A 55 15.61 2.50 -8.40
CA ALA A 55 16.54 1.60 -9.09
C ALA A 55 17.80 1.27 -8.24
N SER A 56 18.19 2.17 -7.33
CA SER A 56 19.29 1.95 -6.38
C SER A 56 18.96 0.92 -5.30
N ASN A 57 17.67 0.71 -5.01
CA ASN A 57 17.19 -0.26 -4.03
C ASN A 57 15.89 -0.93 -4.52
N PRO A 58 15.98 -1.82 -5.52
CA PRO A 58 14.81 -2.46 -6.13
C PRO A 58 14.18 -3.53 -5.23
N LEU A 59 14.76 -3.77 -4.05
CA LEU A 59 14.23 -4.68 -3.04
C LEU A 59 13.26 -4.00 -2.10
N VAL A 60 13.10 -2.68 -2.22
CA VAL A 60 12.19 -1.91 -1.39
C VAL A 60 11.26 -1.11 -2.28
N ALA A 61 9.97 -1.19 -1.95
CA ALA A 61 8.95 -0.32 -2.52
C ALA A 61 8.16 0.35 -1.39
N TYR A 62 7.56 1.49 -1.69
CA TYR A 62 6.78 2.28 -0.77
C TYR A 62 5.41 2.51 -1.36
N LEU A 63 4.38 2.34 -0.55
CA LEU A 63 3.00 2.70 -0.88
C LEU A 63 2.56 3.73 0.15
N SER A 64 2.46 4.99 -0.28
CA SER A 64 1.94 6.08 0.55
C SER A 64 0.51 6.39 0.17
N LEU A 65 -0.31 6.66 1.18
CA LEU A 65 -1.73 6.92 1.03
C LEU A 65 -2.03 8.33 1.53
N SER A 66 -2.62 9.13 0.65
CA SER A 66 -3.24 10.40 1.00
C SER A 66 -4.75 10.24 0.86
N ILE A 67 -5.48 10.55 1.93
CA ILE A 67 -6.93 10.55 1.97
C ILE A 67 -7.45 11.97 2.19
N PRO A 68 -8.67 12.26 1.69
CA PRO A 68 -9.31 13.55 1.89
C PRO A 68 -9.46 13.87 3.39
N PRO A 69 -9.38 15.15 3.78
CA PRO A 69 -9.50 15.57 5.19
C PRO A 69 -10.76 15.08 5.89
N LEU A 70 -11.85 14.91 5.13
CA LEU A 70 -13.14 14.41 5.63
C LEU A 70 -13.09 12.94 6.09
N CYS A 71 -12.10 12.17 5.66
CA CYS A 71 -11.90 10.76 6.01
C CYS A 71 -10.78 10.54 7.04
N HIS A 72 -10.09 11.59 7.51
CA HIS A 72 -8.93 11.48 8.40
C HIS A 72 -9.19 10.71 9.70
N GLY A 73 -10.43 10.72 10.21
CA GLY A 73 -10.81 10.00 11.43
C GLY A 73 -11.08 8.50 11.25
N ILE A 74 -11.05 7.99 10.02
CA ILE A 74 -11.47 6.62 9.69
C ILE A 74 -10.33 5.82 9.06
N LEU A 75 -9.16 6.45 8.84
CA LEU A 75 -7.98 5.75 8.37
C LEU A 75 -7.62 4.64 9.37
N PRO A 76 -7.55 3.38 8.93
CA PRO A 76 -7.13 2.35 9.83
C PRO A 76 -5.62 2.53 9.98
N ASN A 77 -5.17 2.84 11.20
CA ASN A 77 -3.73 2.88 11.55
C ASN A 77 -3.03 1.53 11.36
N LYS A 78 -3.74 0.52 10.83
CA LYS A 78 -3.32 -0.85 10.62
C LYS A 78 -4.05 -1.42 9.42
N LEU A 79 -3.36 -2.19 8.58
CA LEU A 79 -4.03 -3.07 7.63
C LEU A 79 -4.98 -4.03 8.35
N SER A 80 -6.03 -4.51 7.67
CA SER A 80 -6.94 -5.47 8.31
C SER A 80 -6.18 -6.75 8.69
N PRO A 81 -6.62 -7.45 9.76
CA PRO A 81 -6.01 -8.72 10.15
C PRO A 81 -5.97 -9.73 9.00
N TYR A 82 -7.02 -9.76 8.17
CA TYR A 82 -7.11 -10.64 7.01
C TYR A 82 -6.01 -10.35 5.98
N THR A 83 -5.82 -9.08 5.62
CA THR A 83 -4.76 -8.65 4.69
C THR A 83 -3.38 -8.93 5.25
N ILE A 84 -3.18 -8.70 6.55
CA ILE A 84 -1.93 -9.04 7.26
C ILE A 84 -1.68 -10.55 7.21
N GLU A 85 -2.67 -11.40 7.46
CA GLU A 85 -2.51 -12.86 7.40
C GLU A 85 -2.22 -13.36 5.99
N LYS A 86 -2.90 -12.81 4.97
CA LYS A 86 -2.59 -13.09 3.56
C LYS A 86 -1.14 -12.75 3.22
N ILE A 87 -0.71 -11.53 3.58
CA ILE A 87 0.66 -11.06 3.37
C ILE A 87 1.64 -11.97 4.10
N LYS A 88 1.37 -12.31 5.38
CA LYS A 88 2.22 -13.22 6.17
C LYS A 88 2.30 -14.62 5.59
N GLY A 89 1.22 -15.11 4.98
CA GLY A 89 1.20 -16.39 4.27
C GLY A 89 2.10 -16.40 3.03
N ILE A 90 2.38 -15.23 2.45
CA ILE A 90 3.33 -15.06 1.35
C ILE A 90 4.75 -14.85 1.93
N CYS A 91 4.91 -13.84 2.79
CA CYS A 91 6.15 -13.56 3.50
C CYS A 91 5.89 -12.72 4.78
N PRO A 92 6.33 -13.19 5.95
CA PRO A 92 5.97 -12.60 7.26
C PRO A 92 6.46 -11.17 7.49
N ASN A 93 7.50 -10.72 6.78
CA ASN A 93 8.09 -9.38 6.93
C ASN A 93 7.96 -8.52 5.67
N LEU A 94 7.06 -8.90 4.76
CA LEU A 94 6.90 -8.24 3.47
C LEU A 94 6.38 -6.80 3.60
N VAL A 95 5.52 -6.52 4.58
CA VAL A 95 4.90 -5.20 4.73
C VAL A 95 5.12 -4.67 6.13
N GLU A 96 5.70 -3.48 6.21
CA GLU A 96 5.91 -2.71 7.43
C GLU A 96 5.22 -1.35 7.30
N ILE A 97 4.69 -0.82 8.39
CA ILE A 97 4.22 0.57 8.42
C ILE A 97 5.46 1.44 8.66
N GLU A 98 5.72 2.40 7.77
CA GLU A 98 6.79 3.37 7.91
C GLU A 98 6.32 4.51 8.83
N GLU A 99 7.04 4.71 9.93
CA GLU A 99 6.75 5.76 10.92
C GLU A 99 7.98 6.67 11.10
N PRO A 100 7.85 8.00 10.89
CA PRO A 100 6.64 8.69 10.47
C PRO A 100 6.28 8.41 9.00
N ALA A 101 5.01 8.57 8.65
CA ALA A 101 4.57 8.54 7.26
C ALA A 101 5.34 9.60 6.43
N ARG A 102 5.45 9.35 5.12
CA ARG A 102 6.14 10.26 4.20
C ARG A 102 5.40 11.59 4.09
N GLU A 103 6.17 12.64 3.83
CA GLU A 103 5.63 14.00 3.74
C GLU A 103 4.47 14.10 2.74
N GLY A 104 3.35 14.69 3.17
CA GLY A 104 2.14 14.81 2.37
C GLY A 104 1.15 13.64 2.48
N PHE A 105 1.53 12.55 3.14
CA PHE A 105 0.70 11.34 3.26
C PHE A 105 0.33 11.04 4.71
N GLN A 106 -0.80 10.35 4.94
CA GLN A 106 -1.23 9.97 6.29
C GLN A 106 -0.83 8.54 6.68
N LEU A 107 -0.52 7.69 5.70
CA LEU A 107 0.01 6.34 5.92
C LEU A 107 1.06 6.04 4.86
N THR A 108 2.19 5.45 5.27
CA THR A 108 3.14 4.87 4.34
C THR A 108 3.42 3.43 4.73
N LEU A 109 3.34 2.54 3.75
CA LEU A 109 3.71 1.14 3.87
C LEU A 109 5.03 0.92 3.13
N LYS A 110 5.98 0.30 3.80
CA LYS A 110 7.23 -0.18 3.22
C LYS A 110 7.08 -1.66 2.89
N LEU A 111 7.32 -1.98 1.62
CA LEU A 111 7.32 -3.33 1.08
C LEU A 111 8.76 -3.83 0.99
N ASN A 112 9.12 -4.82 1.81
CA ASN A 112 10.43 -5.47 1.79
C ASN A 112 10.38 -6.71 0.87
N LEU A 113 10.89 -6.56 -0.35
CA LEU A 113 10.84 -7.55 -1.41
C LEU A 113 12.03 -8.51 -1.41
N ASP A 114 12.99 -8.31 -0.51
CA ASP A 114 14.16 -9.16 -0.31
C ASP A 114 13.80 -10.57 0.18
N GLN A 115 12.72 -10.67 0.96
CA GLN A 115 12.23 -11.91 1.56
C GLN A 115 11.16 -12.63 0.72
N ILE A 116 10.85 -12.11 -0.47
CA ILE A 116 9.96 -12.82 -1.39
C ILE A 116 10.74 -13.99 -2.01
N PRO A 117 10.22 -15.23 -1.94
CA PRO A 117 10.85 -16.37 -2.61
C PRO A 117 10.81 -16.14 -4.12
N ARG A 118 11.97 -15.75 -4.68
CA ARG A 118 12.17 -15.69 -6.12
C ARG A 118 12.31 -17.11 -6.62
N ASN A 119 11.34 -17.58 -7.38
CA ASN A 119 11.48 -18.85 -8.09
C ASN A 119 12.66 -18.67 -9.06
N LYS A 120 13.74 -19.44 -8.86
CA LYS A 120 14.88 -19.49 -9.78
C LYS A 120 14.56 -20.35 -10.97
#